data_AF-A0A954ZQ67-F1
#
_entry.id   AF-A0A954ZQ67-F1
#
_cell.length_a   1.000
_cell.length_b   1.000
_cell.length_c   1.000
_cell.angle_alpha   90.00
_cell.angle_beta   90.00
_cell.angle_gamma   90.00
#
_symmetry.space_group_name_H-M   'P 1'
#
loop_
_entity.id
_entity.type
_entity.pdbx_description
1 polymer ?
#
loop_
_entity_poly.entity_id
_entity_poly.type
_entity_poly.pdbx_seq_one_letter_code
_entity_poly.pdbx_strand_id
1 'polypeptide(L)'
;TLDEVMGAGVEGVKIQMSGRLGGAEMSRTEKASRGSIPLSTLRRHIDYGFAESATTTGIIGVKVWIDLGDYSNEESADGANAKAGQASQKPKRTYKR
;
A
#
# COMPACT_ATOMS: atom_id res chain seq x y z
N THR A 1 -1.47 -0.33 -17.69
CA THR A 1 -1.28 1.12 -17.90
C THR A 1 -2.08 1.92 -16.89
N LEU A 2 -1.85 3.23 -16.70
CA LEU A 2 -2.65 4.04 -15.76
C LEU A 2 -4.15 4.00 -16.09
N ASP A 3 -4.49 3.96 -17.39
CA ASP A 3 -5.88 3.91 -17.84
C ASP A 3 -6.53 2.55 -17.57
N GLU A 4 -5.79 1.44 -17.67
CA GLU A 4 -6.30 0.11 -17.26
C GLU A 4 -6.64 0.08 -15.76
N VAL A 5 -5.82 0.69 -14.93
CA VAL A 5 -6.05 0.75 -13.47
C VAL A 5 -7.30 1.57 -13.19
N MET A 6 -7.47 2.74 -13.82
CA MET A 6 -8.72 3.51 -13.73
C MET A 6 -9.94 2.73 -14.25
N GLY A 7 -9.75 1.91 -15.29
CA GLY A 7 -10.79 1.04 -15.84
C GLY A 7 -11.24 -0.07 -14.89
N ALA A 8 -10.39 -0.45 -13.92
CA ALA A 8 -10.73 -1.42 -12.87
C ALA A 8 -11.66 -0.84 -11.78
N GLY A 9 -12.05 0.43 -11.87
CA GLY A 9 -13.00 1.06 -10.95
C GLY A 9 -12.37 1.65 -9.69
N VAL A 10 -11.06 1.93 -9.70
CA VAL A 10 -10.38 2.61 -8.58
C VAL A 10 -10.54 4.13 -8.67
N GLU A 11 -10.54 4.80 -7.52
CA GLU A 11 -10.76 6.26 -7.43
C GLU A 11 -9.50 7.05 -7.85
N GLY A 12 -8.32 6.45 -7.66
CA GLY A 12 -7.06 7.02 -8.10
C GLY A 12 -5.88 6.06 -8.06
N VAL A 13 -4.87 6.35 -8.88
CA VAL A 13 -3.58 5.65 -8.90
C VAL A 13 -2.43 6.64 -9.00
N LYS A 14 -1.39 6.46 -8.18
CA LYS A 14 -0.14 7.22 -8.24
C LYS A 14 1.01 6.25 -8.29
N ILE A 15 1.92 6.50 -9.22
CA ILE A 15 3.13 5.73 -9.42
C ILE A 15 4.30 6.70 -9.30
N GLN A 16 5.29 6.34 -8.51
CA GLN A 16 6.54 7.06 -8.38
C GLN A 16 7.69 6.11 -8.64
N MET A 17 8.55 6.46 -9.59
CA MET A 17 9.74 5.71 -9.93
C MET A 17 10.95 6.57 -9.59
N SER A 18 11.90 6.00 -8.84
CA SER A 18 13.14 6.68 -8.46
C SER A 18 14.33 5.84 -8.89
N GLY A 19 15.28 6.46 -9.57
CA GLY A 19 16.53 5.82 -9.97
C GLY A 19 17.08 6.37 -11.28
N ARG A 20 17.98 5.61 -11.90
CA ARG A 20 18.56 5.92 -13.21
C ARG A 20 17.62 5.50 -14.34
N LEU A 21 16.51 6.23 -14.47
CA LEU A 21 15.44 5.88 -15.42
C LEU A 21 15.99 5.92 -16.86
N GLY A 22 15.76 4.86 -17.62
CA GLY A 22 16.23 4.74 -19.00
C GLY A 22 17.74 4.63 -19.17
N GLY A 23 18.50 4.32 -18.11
CA GLY A 23 19.97 4.23 -18.16
C GLY A 23 20.69 5.58 -18.10
N ALA A 24 19.97 6.67 -17.77
CA ALA A 24 20.56 7.99 -17.60
C ALA A 24 21.67 7.99 -16.54
N GLU A 25 22.70 8.83 -16.73
CA GLU A 25 23.82 8.95 -15.80
C GLU A 25 23.39 9.48 -14.43
N MET A 26 22.40 10.39 -14.41
CA MET A 26 21.88 11.00 -13.19
C MET A 26 20.54 10.37 -12.79
N SER A 27 20.38 10.06 -11.50
CA SER A 27 19.12 9.55 -10.97
C SER A 27 18.04 10.64 -10.93
N ARG A 28 16.82 10.30 -11.33
CA ARG A 28 15.64 11.17 -11.25
C ARG A 28 14.46 10.46 -10.60
N THR A 29 13.51 11.25 -10.14
CA THR A 29 12.23 10.75 -9.63
C THR A 29 11.12 11.21 -10.56
N GLU A 30 10.48 10.27 -11.25
CA GLU A 30 9.29 10.54 -12.06
C GLU A 30 8.06 10.10 -11.31
N LYS A 31 7.03 10.95 -11.34
CA LYS A 31 5.72 10.67 -10.74
C LYS A 31 4.66 10.80 -11.82
N ALA A 32 3.76 9.83 -11.86
CA ALA A 32 2.58 9.86 -12.70
C ALA A 32 1.38 9.54 -11.80
N SER A 33 0.31 10.32 -11.90
CA SER A 33 -0.89 10.12 -11.09
C SER A 33 -2.13 10.40 -11.91
N ARG A 34 -3.18 9.62 -11.65
CA ARG A 34 -4.50 9.75 -12.26
C ARG A 34 -5.55 9.58 -11.16
N GLY A 35 -6.61 10.37 -11.22
CA GLY A 35 -7.63 10.40 -10.15
C GLY A 35 -7.21 11.20 -8.91
N SER A 36 -7.87 10.94 -7.79
CA SER A 36 -7.63 11.61 -6.50
C SER A 36 -6.99 10.64 -5.50
N ILE A 37 -5.96 11.08 -4.78
CA ILE A 37 -5.26 10.26 -3.76
C ILE A 37 -4.92 11.13 -2.54
N PRO A 38 -5.81 11.18 -1.54
CA PRO A 38 -5.62 11.97 -0.34
C PRO A 38 -4.78 11.18 0.70
N LEU A 39 -3.46 11.36 0.68
CA LEU A 39 -2.55 10.68 1.63
C LEU A 39 -2.71 11.08 3.10
N SER A 40 -3.34 12.23 3.37
CA SER A 40 -3.59 12.72 4.73
C SER A 40 -4.88 12.18 5.34
N THR A 41 -5.78 11.59 4.53
CA THR A 41 -7.10 11.16 4.97
C THR A 41 -7.08 9.71 5.41
N LEU A 42 -7.02 9.47 6.72
CA LEU A 42 -6.92 8.11 7.28
C LEU A 42 -8.14 7.21 7.00
N ARG A 43 -9.31 7.78 6.70
CA ARG A 43 -10.53 7.02 6.35
C ARG A 43 -10.47 6.40 4.95
N ARG A 44 -9.55 6.84 4.10
CA ARG A 44 -9.42 6.33 2.73
C ARG A 44 -8.61 5.04 2.74
N HIS A 45 -9.11 4.04 2.04
CA HIS A 45 -8.44 2.77 1.83
C HIS A 45 -7.41 2.96 0.71
N ILE A 46 -6.15 3.17 1.09
CA ILE A 46 -5.05 3.39 0.15
C ILE A 46 -4.08 2.22 0.26
N ASP A 47 -4.03 1.42 -0.80
CA ASP A 47 -3.08 0.34 -0.94
C ASP A 47 -1.72 0.88 -1.40
N TYR A 48 -0.66 0.49 -0.71
CA TYR A 48 0.72 0.85 -1.03
C TYR A 48 1.56 -0.38 -1.38
N GLY A 49 2.18 -0.35 -2.55
CA GLY A 49 3.13 -1.35 -3.00
C GLY A 49 4.50 -0.75 -3.28
N PHE A 50 5.55 -1.47 -2.90
CA PHE A 50 6.93 -1.15 -3.26
C PHE A 50 7.58 -2.34 -3.96
N ALA A 51 8.26 -2.07 -5.06
CA ALA A 51 9.02 -3.05 -5.81
C ALA A 51 10.35 -2.44 -6.27
N GLU A 52 11.39 -3.27 -6.28
CA GLU A 52 12.71 -2.91 -6.80
C GLU A 52 12.95 -3.65 -8.11
N SER A 53 13.51 -2.94 -9.08
CA SER A 53 13.93 -3.51 -10.35
C SER A 53 15.44 -3.37 -10.49
N ALA A 54 16.14 -4.51 -10.55
CA ALA A 54 17.58 -4.54 -10.80
C ALA A 54 17.83 -4.36 -12.31
N THR A 55 18.51 -3.27 -12.66
CA THR A 55 18.94 -2.98 -14.04
C THR A 55 20.46 -3.02 -14.13
N THR A 56 20.99 -3.05 -15.35
CA THR A 56 22.44 -3.07 -15.61
C THR A 56 23.17 -1.88 -14.98
N THR A 57 22.51 -0.71 -14.93
CA THR A 57 23.10 0.54 -14.45
C THR A 57 22.79 0.86 -12.98
N GLY A 58 22.03 0.01 -12.29
CA GLY A 58 21.65 0.20 -10.89
C GLY A 58 20.25 -0.33 -10.57
N ILE A 59 19.72 0.06 -9.40
CA ILE A 59 18.39 -0.35 -8.93
C ILE A 59 17.40 0.80 -9.16
N ILE A 60 16.23 0.47 -9.69
CA ILE A 60 15.09 1.39 -9.81
C ILE A 60 14.04 1.00 -8.76
N GLY A 61 13.69 1.92 -7.89
CA GLY A 61 12.59 1.75 -6.94
C GLY A 61 11.27 2.23 -7.53
N VAL A 62 10.24 1.39 -7.47
CA VAL A 62 8.88 1.70 -7.91
C VAL A 62 7.96 1.66 -6.71
N LYS A 63 7.28 2.78 -6.46
CA LYS A 63 6.28 2.97 -5.42
C LYS A 63 4.93 3.20 -6.06
N VAL A 64 3.92 2.44 -5.65
CA VAL A 64 2.56 2.52 -6.18
C VAL A 64 1.60 2.77 -5.03
N TRP A 65 0.68 3.71 -5.23
CA TRP A 65 -0.47 3.94 -4.38
C TRP A 65 -1.75 3.76 -5.20
N ILE A 66 -2.71 3.02 -4.66
CA ILE A 66 -4.03 2.78 -5.26
C ILE A 66 -5.08 3.20 -4.24
N ASP A 67 -5.97 4.12 -4.62
CA ASP A 67 -7.12 4.51 -3.82
C ASP A 67 -8.32 3.64 -4.19
N LEU A 68 -8.68 2.75 -3.26
CA LEU A 68 -9.79 1.81 -3.39
C LEU A 68 -11.12 2.41 -2.90
N GLY A 69 -11.11 3.62 -2.32
CA GLY A 69 -12.28 4.31 -1.81
C GLY A 69 -12.32 4.38 -0.29
N ASP A 70 -13.50 4.27 0.29
CA ASP A 70 -13.70 4.33 1.75
C ASP A 70 -13.88 2.92 2.35
N TYR A 71 -13.34 2.72 3.57
CA TYR A 71 -13.54 1.47 4.35
C TYR A 71 -15.01 1.15 4.67
N SER A 72 -15.96 2.07 4.46
CA SER A 72 -17.38 1.84 4.78
C SER A 72 -18.02 0.70 3.97
N ASN A 73 -17.39 0.24 2.90
CA ASN A 73 -17.88 -0.90 2.11
C ASN A 73 -17.37 -2.27 2.61
N GLU A 74 -16.42 -2.31 3.55
CA GLU A 74 -15.73 -3.54 4.00
C GLU A 74 -16.27 -4.11 5.34
N GLU A 75 -17.14 -3.38 6.04
CA GLU A 75 -17.78 -3.85 7.29
C GLU A 75 -18.59 -5.15 7.12
N SER A 76 -18.85 -5.58 5.88
CA SER A 76 -19.55 -6.84 5.59
C SER A 76 -18.64 -8.05 5.32
N ALA A 77 -17.32 -7.88 5.14
CA ALA A 77 -16.44 -8.98 4.69
C ALA A 77 -15.41 -9.47 5.73
N ASP A 78 -14.84 -8.57 6.56
CA ASP A 78 -13.73 -8.94 7.43
C ASP A 78 -14.13 -9.56 8.79
N GLY A 79 -15.44 -9.66 9.06
CA GLY A 79 -15.95 -10.32 10.27
C GLY A 79 -15.74 -11.85 10.33
N ALA A 80 -15.34 -12.48 9.21
CA ALA A 80 -15.24 -13.95 9.14
C ALA A 80 -14.01 -14.54 9.85
N ASN A 81 -12.94 -13.74 10.07
CA ASN A 81 -11.69 -14.22 10.66
C ASN A 81 -11.52 -13.90 12.16
N ALA A 82 -12.51 -13.27 12.80
CA ALA A 82 -12.56 -13.16 14.25
C ALA A 82 -13.07 -14.46 14.93
N LYS A 83 -12.59 -15.64 14.48
CA LYS A 83 -12.80 -16.87 15.26
C LYS A 83 -11.88 -16.85 16.48
N ALA A 84 -12.46 -16.41 17.59
CA ALA A 84 -12.17 -16.88 18.95
C ALA A 84 -10.74 -17.39 19.16
N GLY A 85 -9.76 -16.48 19.18
CA GLY A 85 -8.49 -16.76 19.80
C GLY A 85 -8.75 -17.00 21.28
N GLN A 86 -8.81 -18.26 21.71
CA GLN A 86 -8.74 -18.61 23.13
C GLN A 86 -7.41 -18.05 23.66
N ALA A 87 -7.46 -16.87 24.28
CA ALA A 87 -6.34 -16.34 25.03
C ALA A 87 -6.00 -17.37 26.11
N SER A 88 -4.84 -18.02 26.00
CA SER A 88 -4.33 -18.92 27.04
C SER A 88 -4.21 -18.13 28.34
N GLN A 89 -5.13 -18.35 29.27
CA GLN A 89 -5.00 -17.81 30.63
C GLN A 89 -3.86 -18.54 31.32
N LYS A 90 -2.63 -18.04 31.17
CA LYS A 90 -1.53 -18.47 32.03
C LYS A 90 -1.83 -18.04 33.47
N PRO A 91 -1.54 -18.89 34.47
CA PRO A 91 -1.89 -18.58 35.87
C PRO A 91 -1.12 -17.35 36.36
N LYS A 92 -1.82 -16.44 37.06
CA LYS A 92 -1.22 -15.27 37.72
C LYS A 92 -0.19 -15.73 38.74
N ARG A 93 1.08 -15.35 38.57
CA ARG A 93 2.14 -15.58 39.57
C ARG A 93 1.85 -14.72 40.80
N THR A 94 1.57 -15.37 41.93
CA THR A 94 1.45 -14.71 43.24
C THR A 94 2.84 -14.38 43.76
N TYR A 95 3.12 -13.09 43.97
CA TYR A 95 4.33 -12.64 44.67
C TYR A 95 4.11 -12.75 46.18
N LYS A 96 5.06 -13.38 46.88
CA LYS A 96 5.11 -13.40 48.34
C LYS A 96 5.81 -12.12 48.81
N ARG A 97 5.20 -11.41 49.76
CA ARG A 97 5.78 -10.24 50.44
C ARG A 97 6.99 -10.64 51.27
#